data_AF-A0A2D8ERE9-F1
#
_entry.id   AF-A0A2D8ERE9-F1
#
_cell.length_a   1.000
_cell.length_b   1.000
_cell.length_c   1.000
_cell.angle_alpha   90.00
_cell.angle_beta   90.00
_cell.angle_gamma   90.00
#
_symmetry.space_group_name_H-M   'P 1'
#
loop_
_entity.id
_entity.type
_entity.pdbx_description
1 polymer ?
#
loop_
_entity_poly.entity_id
_entity_poly.type
_entity_poly.pdbx_seq_one_letter_code
_entity_poly.pdbx_strand_id
1 'polypeptide(L)'
;MSFIPVAEDEIVKPDKKKAEIIAGTEKRKSIFSEGQNKAAGFAVRMENSNRIMNELEDSGFNPVNLKDVLVENFPLVPDAVERLFQDPRYLQYNNAKLDFGSAQLRQETGAQINESEFGMIENTYFPLFGEPREVLLQKRQLRKNALEAMKGVAGAAYDDVKKAVMDSGSGLDMDAALSELRERAKTDPDLKQTLMDKGLLDE
;
A
#
# COMPACT_ATOMS: atom_id res chain seq x y z
N MET A 1 18.44 38.83 -68.78
CA MET A 1 18.89 37.79 -67.84
C MET A 1 18.01 37.91 -66.61
N SER A 2 16.90 37.17 -66.62
CA SER A 2 15.84 37.22 -65.59
C SER A 2 16.16 36.25 -64.47
N PHE A 3 16.24 36.80 -63.24
CA PHE A 3 16.35 36.07 -61.99
C PHE A 3 15.13 35.16 -61.78
N ILE A 4 15.36 33.88 -61.50
CA ILE A 4 14.33 32.92 -61.07
C ILE A 4 14.37 32.91 -59.53
N PRO A 5 13.26 33.19 -58.83
CA PRO A 5 13.23 33.11 -57.37
C PRO A 5 13.20 31.64 -56.92
N VAL A 6 14.04 31.30 -55.94
CA VAL A 6 14.04 30.01 -55.25
C VAL A 6 12.85 30.00 -54.29
N ALA A 7 11.96 29.00 -54.41
CA ALA A 7 10.82 28.81 -53.54
C ALA A 7 11.29 28.50 -52.10
N GLU A 8 10.70 29.19 -51.13
CA GLU A 8 10.85 28.90 -49.70
C GLU A 8 10.24 27.52 -49.42
N ASP A 9 11.07 26.58 -48.94
CA ASP A 9 10.60 25.28 -48.44
C ASP A 9 9.62 25.51 -47.28
N GLU A 10 8.37 25.13 -47.51
CA GLU A 10 7.29 25.16 -46.54
C GLU A 10 7.61 24.15 -45.42
N ILE A 11 7.92 24.64 -44.22
CA ILE A 11 8.13 23.80 -43.03
C ILE A 11 6.80 23.12 -42.69
N VAL A 12 6.66 21.86 -43.12
CA VAL A 12 5.53 21.00 -42.75
C VAL A 12 5.57 20.76 -41.24
N LYS A 13 4.68 21.41 -40.49
CA LYS A 13 4.45 21.12 -39.07
C LYS A 13 3.84 19.73 -38.95
N PRO A 14 4.36 18.82 -38.10
CA PRO A 14 3.83 17.48 -37.99
C PRO A 14 2.40 17.53 -37.46
N ASP A 15 1.50 16.94 -38.23
CA ASP A 15 0.09 16.82 -37.91
C ASP A 15 -0.05 16.05 -36.59
N LYS A 16 -0.65 16.68 -35.58
CA LYS A 16 -0.93 16.02 -34.29
C LYS A 16 -2.00 14.97 -34.54
N LYS A 17 -1.61 13.76 -34.91
CA LYS A 17 -2.50 12.59 -34.91
C LYS A 17 -3.18 12.55 -33.54
N LYS A 18 -4.51 12.73 -33.54
CA LYS A 18 -5.33 12.53 -32.35
C LYS A 18 -5.07 11.10 -31.89
N ALA A 19 -4.47 10.94 -30.71
CA ALA A 19 -4.35 9.64 -30.08
C ALA A 19 -5.77 9.07 -29.94
N GLU A 20 -6.09 8.03 -30.72
CA GLU A 20 -7.35 7.31 -30.58
C GLU A 20 -7.39 6.71 -29.17
N ILE A 21 -8.42 7.06 -28.42
CA ILE A 21 -8.63 6.55 -27.06
C ILE A 21 -8.94 5.06 -27.20
N ILE A 22 -8.12 4.20 -26.59
CA ILE A 22 -8.36 2.76 -26.58
C ILE A 22 -9.66 2.52 -25.78
N ALA A 23 -10.67 1.89 -26.39
CA ALA A 23 -11.92 1.58 -25.70
C ALA A 23 -11.62 0.83 -24.38
N GLY A 24 -12.14 1.36 -23.26
CA GLY A 24 -11.81 0.89 -21.91
C GLY A 24 -10.73 1.70 -21.16
N THR A 25 -10.03 2.63 -21.82
CA THR A 25 -9.10 3.58 -21.17
C THR A 25 -9.72 4.95 -20.90
N GLU A 26 -11.02 5.07 -21.10
CA GLU A 26 -11.75 6.32 -20.90
C GLU A 26 -11.66 6.74 -19.44
N LYS A 27 -11.07 7.92 -19.20
CA LYS A 27 -11.01 8.53 -17.87
C LYS A 27 -12.44 8.86 -17.44
N ARG A 28 -13.10 7.95 -16.73
CA ARG A 28 -14.40 8.23 -16.12
C ARG A 28 -14.24 9.46 -15.24
N LYS A 29 -14.93 10.55 -15.59
CA LYS A 29 -14.93 11.77 -14.78
C LYS A 29 -15.52 11.39 -13.42
N SER A 30 -14.71 11.42 -12.37
CA SER A 30 -15.19 11.14 -11.02
C SER A 30 -16.31 12.13 -10.68
N ILE A 31 -17.39 11.61 -10.11
CA ILE A 31 -18.51 12.42 -9.61
C ILE A 31 -18.14 13.15 -8.32
N PHE A 32 -17.01 12.79 -7.70
CA PHE A 32 -16.49 13.40 -6.48
C PHE A 32 -15.47 14.49 -6.78
N SER A 33 -15.33 15.43 -5.86
CA SER A 33 -14.28 16.47 -5.95
C SER A 33 -12.87 15.87 -5.91
N GLU A 34 -11.87 16.62 -6.39
CA GLU A 34 -10.47 16.19 -6.32
C GLU A 34 -10.03 15.94 -4.87
N GLY A 35 -10.45 16.80 -3.93
CA GLY A 35 -10.15 16.64 -2.51
C GLY A 35 -10.74 15.35 -1.93
N GLN A 36 -12.00 15.02 -2.26
CA GLN A 36 -12.64 13.78 -1.83
C GLN A 36 -11.94 12.54 -2.42
N ASN A 37 -11.60 12.56 -3.73
CA ASN A 37 -10.89 11.45 -4.35
C ASN A 37 -9.48 11.24 -3.75
N LYS A 38 -8.76 12.34 -3.46
CA LYS A 38 -7.45 12.27 -2.79
C LYS A 38 -7.57 11.69 -1.37
N ALA A 39 -8.49 12.23 -0.57
CA ALA A 39 -8.77 11.74 0.77
C ALA A 39 -9.21 10.27 0.77
N ALA A 40 -10.01 9.85 -0.21
CA ALA A 40 -10.42 8.46 -0.38
C ALA A 40 -9.23 7.52 -0.61
N GLY A 41 -8.31 7.91 -1.51
CA GLY A 41 -7.07 7.15 -1.73
C GLY A 41 -6.20 7.02 -0.48
N PHE A 42 -6.08 8.09 0.30
CA PHE A 42 -5.35 8.05 1.58
C PHE A 42 -6.07 7.23 2.64
N ALA A 43 -7.40 7.33 2.73
CA ALA A 43 -8.21 6.54 3.66
C ALA A 43 -8.08 5.04 3.41
N VAL A 44 -8.09 4.58 2.15
CA VAL A 44 -7.92 3.16 1.82
C VAL A 44 -6.52 2.67 2.19
N ARG A 45 -5.47 3.47 1.95
CA ARG A 45 -4.09 3.15 2.39
C ARG A 45 -4.00 3.03 3.91
N MET A 46 -4.53 4.01 4.63
CA MET A 46 -4.58 4.01 6.08
C MET A 46 -5.37 2.82 6.64
N GLU A 47 -6.49 2.46 6.03
CA GLU A 47 -7.27 1.29 6.44
C GLU A 47 -6.47 0.00 6.28
N ASN A 48 -5.85 -0.21 5.13
CA ASN A 48 -5.06 -1.41 4.88
C ASN A 48 -3.86 -1.50 5.84
N SER A 49 -3.13 -0.40 6.01
CA SER A 49 -1.98 -0.33 6.91
C SER A 49 -2.37 -0.53 8.37
N ASN A 50 -3.47 0.09 8.82
CA ASN A 50 -3.98 -0.12 10.18
C ASN A 50 -4.45 -1.56 10.40
N ARG A 51 -5.06 -2.19 9.39
CA ARG A 51 -5.42 -3.61 9.45
C ARG A 51 -4.19 -4.50 9.63
N ILE A 52 -3.15 -4.33 8.80
CA ILE A 52 -1.90 -5.11 8.90
C ILE A 52 -1.26 -4.94 10.28
N MET A 53 -1.13 -3.71 10.78
CA MET A 53 -0.56 -3.46 12.10
C MET A 53 -1.37 -4.12 13.21
N ASN A 54 -2.69 -4.01 13.16
CA ASN A 54 -3.56 -4.62 14.16
C ASN A 54 -3.52 -6.15 14.10
N GLU A 55 -3.50 -6.76 12.91
CA GLU A 55 -3.37 -8.22 12.75
C GLU A 55 -2.05 -8.73 13.35
N LEU A 56 -0.95 -7.99 13.15
CA LEU A 56 0.33 -8.31 13.77
C LEU A 56 0.27 -8.13 15.29
N GLU A 57 -0.19 -6.98 15.79
CA GLU A 57 -0.36 -6.74 17.24
C GLU A 57 -1.24 -7.80 17.91
N ASP A 58 -2.35 -8.20 17.28
CA ASP A 58 -3.29 -9.21 17.78
C ASP A 58 -2.70 -10.63 17.75
N SER A 59 -1.73 -10.91 16.85
CA SER A 59 -0.96 -12.16 16.85
C SER A 59 0.04 -12.27 18.01
N GLY A 60 0.16 -11.23 18.83
CA GLY A 60 1.15 -11.14 19.90
C GLY A 60 2.50 -10.59 19.43
N PHE A 61 2.64 -10.20 18.16
CA PHE A 61 3.81 -9.46 17.71
C PHE A 61 3.81 -8.08 18.38
N ASN A 62 4.87 -7.81 19.13
CA ASN A 62 5.06 -6.51 19.75
C ASN A 62 6.26 -5.82 19.08
N PRO A 63 6.04 -4.76 18.28
CA PRO A 63 7.09 -4.08 17.51
C PRO A 63 8.14 -3.40 18.39
N VAL A 64 7.86 -3.28 19.70
CA VAL A 64 8.68 -2.57 20.67
C VAL A 64 9.13 -3.45 21.84
N ASN A 65 8.87 -4.76 21.82
CA ASN A 65 9.32 -5.65 22.90
C ASN A 65 10.75 -6.13 22.68
N LEU A 66 11.72 -5.27 22.94
CA LEU A 66 13.06 -5.76 23.25
C LEU A 66 13.08 -6.50 24.60
N LYS A 67 12.05 -6.38 25.47
CA LYS A 67 12.00 -7.14 26.73
C LYS A 67 11.95 -8.63 26.48
N ASP A 68 11.21 -9.15 25.49
CA ASP A 68 11.24 -10.60 25.22
C ASP A 68 12.62 -11.06 24.68
N VAL A 69 13.38 -10.14 24.05
CA VAL A 69 14.77 -10.36 23.61
C VAL A 69 15.78 -10.18 24.77
N LEU A 70 15.45 -9.37 25.79
CA LEU A 70 16.33 -8.97 26.91
C LEU A 70 16.07 -9.73 28.21
N VAL A 71 14.88 -10.32 28.40
CA VAL A 71 14.44 -10.95 29.67
C VAL A 71 15.09 -12.31 29.90
N GLU A 72 15.72 -12.92 28.89
CA GLU A 72 16.60 -14.07 29.07
C GLU A 72 18.09 -13.69 29.00
N ASN A 73 18.56 -12.94 30.01
CA ASN A 73 19.95 -12.93 30.50
C ASN A 73 21.12 -12.70 29.51
N PHE A 74 20.91 -12.20 28.30
CA PHE A 74 22.01 -11.90 27.39
C PHE A 74 22.31 -10.38 27.32
N PRO A 75 23.56 -9.95 27.59
CA PRO A 75 23.96 -8.57 27.36
C PRO A 75 23.82 -8.27 25.87
N LEU A 76 22.89 -7.38 25.49
CA LEU A 76 22.68 -6.78 24.17
C LEU A 76 23.58 -7.37 23.07
N VAL A 77 23.28 -8.60 22.63
CA VAL A 77 24.06 -9.24 21.57
C VAL A 77 23.68 -8.54 20.28
N PRO A 78 24.63 -7.91 19.56
CA PRO A 78 24.34 -7.19 18.31
C PRO A 78 23.51 -8.03 17.32
N ASP A 79 23.81 -9.33 17.25
CA ASP A 79 23.13 -10.30 16.38
C ASP A 79 21.63 -10.46 16.69
N ALA A 80 21.19 -10.29 17.94
CA ALA A 80 19.78 -10.41 18.31
C ALA A 80 18.97 -9.19 17.85
N VAL A 81 19.59 -8.01 17.93
CA VAL A 81 19.04 -6.76 17.39
C VAL A 81 18.97 -6.84 15.86
N GLU A 82 20.03 -7.30 15.21
CA GLU A 82 20.07 -7.47 13.76
C GLU A 82 18.98 -8.44 13.26
N ARG A 83 18.79 -9.57 13.95
CA ARG A 83 17.71 -10.53 13.63
C ARG A 83 16.31 -9.95 13.77
N LEU A 84 16.08 -9.08 14.75
CA LEU A 84 14.79 -8.40 14.92
C LEU A 84 14.50 -7.49 13.72
N PHE A 85 15.48 -6.71 13.26
CA PHE A 85 15.34 -5.85 12.09
C PHE A 85 15.17 -6.63 10.77
N GLN A 86 15.57 -7.91 10.74
CA GLN A 86 15.37 -8.82 9.62
C GLN A 86 14.07 -9.66 9.73
N ASP A 87 13.33 -9.60 10.84
CA ASP A 87 12.07 -10.33 11.00
C ASP A 87 11.03 -9.80 9.97
N PRO A 88 10.46 -10.67 9.12
CA PRO A 88 9.46 -10.27 8.13
C PRO A 88 8.26 -9.53 8.74
N ARG A 89 7.83 -9.87 9.96
CA ARG A 89 6.73 -9.18 10.67
C ARG A 89 7.13 -7.78 11.08
N TYR A 90 8.38 -7.59 11.52
CA TYR A 90 8.91 -6.26 11.82
C TYR A 90 8.95 -5.39 10.56
N LEU A 91 9.45 -5.93 9.44
CA LEU A 91 9.48 -5.23 8.17
C LEU A 91 8.07 -4.88 7.68
N GLN A 92 7.12 -5.81 7.75
CA GLN A 92 5.72 -5.57 7.41
C GLN A 92 5.09 -4.48 8.28
N TYR A 93 5.29 -4.53 9.59
CA TYR A 93 4.80 -3.52 10.52
C TYR A 93 5.39 -2.15 10.21
N ASN A 94 6.71 -2.07 9.99
CA ASN A 94 7.38 -0.81 9.71
C ASN A 94 6.94 -0.20 8.36
N ASN A 95 6.75 -1.04 7.35
CA ASN A 95 6.20 -0.59 6.06
C ASN A 95 4.77 -0.06 6.20
N ALA A 96 3.92 -0.74 6.97
CA ALA A 96 2.55 -0.29 7.24
C ALA A 96 2.54 1.03 8.04
N LYS A 97 3.45 1.18 9.01
CA LYS A 97 3.65 2.44 9.76
C LYS A 97 4.00 3.60 8.83
N LEU A 98 5.00 3.41 7.98
CA LEU A 98 5.44 4.41 7.00
C LEU A 98 4.32 4.79 6.04
N ASP A 99 3.59 3.79 5.53
CA ASP A 99 2.47 3.99 4.62
C ASP A 99 1.36 4.83 5.28
N PHE A 100 0.91 4.41 6.47
CA PHE A 100 -0.10 5.13 7.26
C PHE A 100 0.34 6.57 7.57
N GLY A 101 1.54 6.75 8.12
CA GLY A 101 2.05 8.06 8.49
C GLY A 101 2.18 9.00 7.28
N SER A 102 2.64 8.47 6.15
CA SER A 102 2.74 9.25 4.91
C SER A 102 1.38 9.62 4.31
N ALA A 103 0.35 8.80 4.52
CA ALA A 103 -1.01 9.09 4.07
C ALA A 103 -1.65 10.17 4.95
N GLN A 104 -1.46 10.10 6.27
CA GLN A 104 -1.92 11.13 7.20
C GLN A 104 -1.27 12.49 6.89
N LEU A 105 0.06 12.54 6.75
CA LEU A 105 0.78 13.80 6.51
C LEU A 105 0.44 14.44 5.17
N ARG A 106 0.34 13.66 4.09
CA ARG A 106 0.03 14.20 2.77
C ARG A 106 -1.36 14.83 2.69
N GLN A 107 -2.29 14.40 3.53
CA GLN A 107 -3.59 15.06 3.64
C GLN A 107 -3.47 16.43 4.31
N GLU A 108 -2.61 16.57 5.31
CA GLU A 108 -2.49 17.80 6.11
C GLU A 108 -1.64 18.87 5.43
N THR A 109 -0.53 18.48 4.78
CA THR A 109 0.44 19.45 4.25
C THR A 109 0.52 19.48 2.73
N GLY A 110 0.18 18.39 2.05
CA GLY A 110 0.33 18.24 0.59
C GLY A 110 1.77 18.42 0.08
N ALA A 111 2.76 18.55 0.98
CA ALA A 111 4.14 18.90 0.69
C ALA A 111 5.09 17.71 0.88
N GLN A 112 6.38 17.93 0.64
CA GLN A 112 7.42 16.96 1.00
C GLN A 112 7.43 16.76 2.51
N ILE A 113 7.38 15.49 2.94
CA ILE A 113 7.37 15.12 4.36
C ILE A 113 8.75 15.39 4.96
N ASN A 114 8.80 16.19 6.02
CA ASN A 114 10.02 16.44 6.78
C ASN A 114 10.23 15.37 7.86
N GLU A 115 11.48 15.11 8.24
CA GLU A 115 11.82 14.11 9.26
C GLU A 115 11.18 14.41 10.63
N SER A 116 11.08 15.69 11.01
CA SER A 116 10.46 16.12 12.26
C SER A 116 8.96 15.85 12.30
N GLU A 117 8.27 16.00 11.17
CA GLU A 117 6.83 15.71 11.03
C GLU A 117 6.60 14.19 11.15
N PHE A 118 7.48 13.39 10.53
CA PHE A 118 7.40 11.95 10.66
C PHE A 118 7.63 11.49 12.10
N GLY A 119 8.60 12.07 12.81
CA GLY A 119 8.82 11.78 14.23
C GLY A 119 7.62 12.13 15.12
N MET A 120 6.90 13.22 14.84
CA MET A 120 5.67 13.56 15.56
C MET A 120 4.56 12.52 15.32
N ILE A 121 4.37 12.12 14.05
CA ILE A 121 3.40 11.09 13.67
C ILE A 121 3.75 9.74 14.28
N GLU A 122 5.04 9.38 14.31
CA GLU A 122 5.56 8.19 14.96
C GLU A 122 5.16 8.16 16.44
N ASN A 123 5.48 9.24 17.16
CA ASN A 123 5.17 9.39 18.58
C ASN A 123 3.66 9.42 18.86
N THR A 124 2.85 9.90 17.93
CA THR A 124 1.40 10.05 18.12
C THR A 124 0.66 8.73 17.90
N TYR A 125 0.98 8.01 16.83
CA TYR A 125 0.14 6.92 16.33
C TYR A 125 0.73 5.53 16.54
N PHE A 126 2.03 5.42 16.86
CA PHE A 126 2.72 4.14 16.88
C PHE A 126 3.40 3.88 18.23
N PRO A 127 3.42 2.60 18.68
CA PRO A 127 4.10 2.23 19.90
C PRO A 127 5.58 2.61 19.87
N LEU A 128 6.07 3.15 20.99
CA LEU A 128 7.49 3.39 21.21
C LEU A 128 8.04 2.41 22.25
N PHE A 129 9.36 2.23 22.22
CA PHE A 129 10.06 1.39 23.17
C PHE A 129 9.79 1.80 24.62
N GLY A 130 9.39 0.84 25.46
CA GLY A 130 9.16 1.05 26.89
C GLY A 130 7.80 1.64 27.26
N GLU A 131 6.91 1.94 26.30
CA GLU A 131 5.55 2.40 26.59
C GLU A 131 4.70 1.28 27.22
N PRO A 132 3.85 1.60 28.22
CA PRO A 132 2.99 0.62 28.86
C PRO A 132 1.81 0.22 27.95
N ARG A 133 1.21 -0.95 28.19
CA ARG A 133 0.18 -1.53 27.31
C ARG A 133 -1.04 -0.62 27.11
N GLU A 134 -1.40 0.18 28.10
CA GLU A 134 -2.47 1.16 28.03
C GLU A 134 -2.23 2.21 26.95
N VAL A 135 -0.96 2.63 26.77
CA VAL A 135 -0.56 3.59 25.74
C VAL A 135 -0.62 2.95 24.35
N LEU A 136 -0.27 1.67 24.21
CA LEU A 136 -0.41 0.94 22.95
C LEU A 136 -1.88 0.90 22.48
N LEU A 137 -2.80 0.59 23.39
CA LEU A 137 -4.24 0.58 23.10
C LEU A 137 -4.76 1.98 22.74
N GLN A 138 -4.29 3.01 23.45
CA GLN A 138 -4.62 4.40 23.13
C GLN A 138 -4.16 4.76 21.70
N LYS A 139 -2.93 4.41 21.32
CA LYS A 139 -2.37 4.69 20.00
C LYS A 139 -3.10 3.94 18.89
N ARG A 140 -3.50 2.69 19.12
CA ARG A 140 -4.39 1.96 18.21
C ARG A 140 -5.72 2.69 18.01
N GLN A 141 -6.30 3.23 19.07
CA GLN A 141 -7.51 4.04 18.97
C GLN A 141 -7.27 5.36 18.23
N LEU A 142 -6.11 6.01 18.42
CA LEU A 142 -5.73 7.21 17.66
C LEU A 142 -5.64 6.91 16.16
N ARG A 143 -5.02 5.79 15.76
CA ARG A 143 -4.98 5.37 14.35
C ARG A 143 -6.37 5.17 13.78
N LYS A 144 -7.27 4.53 14.53
CA LYS A 144 -8.68 4.37 14.13
C LYS A 144 -9.37 5.72 13.95
N ASN A 145 -9.19 6.65 14.89
CA ASN A 145 -9.80 7.98 14.81
C ASN A 145 -9.29 8.77 13.60
N ALA A 146 -7.99 8.74 13.32
CA ALA A 146 -7.41 9.38 12.14
C ALA A 146 -7.96 8.79 10.83
N LEU A 147 -8.10 7.46 10.77
CA LEU A 147 -8.75 6.80 9.64
C LEU A 147 -10.20 7.25 9.46
N GLU A 148 -11.00 7.26 10.53
CA GLU A 148 -12.41 7.68 10.44
C GLU A 148 -12.55 9.17 10.07
N ALA A 149 -11.64 10.03 10.53
CA ALA A 149 -11.58 11.42 10.10
C ALA A 149 -11.27 11.52 8.59
N MET A 150 -10.31 10.74 8.09
CA MET A 150 -9.97 10.69 6.66
C MET A 150 -11.15 10.20 5.81
N LYS A 151 -11.85 9.16 6.26
CA LYS A 151 -13.08 8.68 5.63
C LYS A 151 -14.17 9.76 5.62
N GLY A 152 -14.29 10.54 6.69
CA GLY A 152 -15.21 11.67 6.76
C GLY A 152 -14.93 12.73 5.69
N VAL A 153 -13.66 13.05 5.43
CA VAL A 153 -13.27 13.98 4.35
C VAL A 153 -13.53 13.37 2.97
N ALA A 154 -13.25 12.08 2.80
CA ALA A 154 -13.52 11.37 1.56
C ALA A 154 -15.01 11.27 1.22
N GLY A 155 -15.87 11.11 2.24
CA GLY A 155 -17.30 10.84 2.06
C GLY A 155 -17.53 9.60 1.19
N ALA A 156 -18.54 9.66 0.32
CA ALA A 156 -18.89 8.55 -0.58
C ALA A 156 -17.78 8.17 -1.58
N ALA A 157 -16.77 9.03 -1.79
CA ALA A 157 -15.62 8.69 -2.63
C ALA A 157 -14.79 7.54 -2.05
N TYR A 158 -14.83 7.36 -0.73
CA TYR A 158 -14.12 6.26 -0.07
C TYR A 158 -14.63 4.90 -0.53
N ASP A 159 -15.95 4.70 -0.59
CA ASP A 159 -16.54 3.41 -0.98
C ASP A 159 -16.23 3.08 -2.44
N ASP A 160 -16.30 4.07 -3.33
CA ASP A 160 -15.96 3.91 -4.74
C ASP A 160 -14.48 3.53 -4.95
N VAL A 161 -13.57 4.21 -4.25
CA VAL A 161 -12.13 3.91 -4.33
C VAL A 161 -11.84 2.56 -3.67
N LYS A 162 -12.44 2.27 -2.51
CA LYS A 162 -12.28 0.97 -1.84
C LYS A 162 -12.74 -0.17 -2.73
N LYS A 163 -13.92 -0.04 -3.35
CA LYS A 163 -14.42 -1.00 -4.32
C LYS A 163 -13.45 -1.15 -5.49
N ALA A 164 -12.99 -0.06 -6.09
CA ALA A 164 -12.03 -0.12 -7.19
C ALA A 164 -10.72 -0.83 -6.79
N VAL A 165 -10.21 -0.57 -5.57
CA VAL A 165 -9.03 -1.26 -5.04
C VAL A 165 -9.32 -2.74 -4.81
N MET A 166 -10.47 -3.10 -4.24
CA MET A 166 -10.88 -4.50 -4.06
C MET A 166 -11.06 -5.22 -5.41
N ASP A 167 -11.69 -4.59 -6.39
CA ASP A 167 -11.89 -5.12 -7.75
C ASP A 167 -10.54 -5.25 -8.50
N SER A 168 -9.57 -4.38 -8.20
CA SER A 168 -8.20 -4.50 -8.73
C SER A 168 -7.37 -5.56 -7.99
N GLY A 169 -7.63 -5.75 -6.70
CA GLY A 169 -6.97 -6.73 -5.83
C GLY A 169 -7.55 -8.14 -5.96
N SER A 170 -8.79 -8.28 -6.43
CA SER A 170 -9.40 -9.56 -6.83
C SER A 170 -8.79 -10.14 -8.10
N GLY A 171 -7.82 -9.45 -8.73
CA GLY A 171 -6.88 -10.07 -9.68
C GLY A 171 -5.92 -11.08 -9.02
N LEU A 172 -5.90 -11.15 -7.68
CA LEU A 172 -5.31 -12.21 -6.88
C LEU A 172 -6.39 -12.97 -6.10
N ASP A 173 -7.54 -13.23 -6.72
CA ASP A 173 -8.43 -14.27 -6.21
C ASP A 173 -7.65 -15.60 -6.22
N MET A 174 -7.17 -16.02 -5.06
CA MET A 174 -6.37 -17.23 -4.92
C MET A 174 -7.16 -18.46 -5.35
N ASP A 175 -8.49 -18.45 -5.26
CA ASP A 175 -9.34 -19.52 -5.76
C ASP A 175 -9.43 -19.50 -7.29
N ALA A 176 -9.54 -18.32 -7.91
CA ALA A 176 -9.46 -18.18 -9.36
C ALA A 176 -8.07 -18.56 -9.89
N ALA A 177 -7.00 -18.07 -9.27
CA ALA A 177 -5.62 -18.40 -9.63
C ALA A 177 -5.33 -19.89 -9.46
N LEU A 178 -5.82 -20.52 -8.37
CA LEU A 178 -5.73 -21.95 -8.17
C LEU A 178 -6.55 -22.72 -9.20
N SER A 179 -7.75 -22.24 -9.58
CA SER A 179 -8.55 -22.85 -10.63
C SER A 179 -7.84 -22.80 -11.99
N GLU A 180 -7.18 -21.69 -12.29
CA GLU A 180 -6.40 -21.53 -13.53
C GLU A 180 -5.16 -22.43 -13.53
N LEU A 181 -4.45 -22.53 -12.40
CA LEU A 181 -3.33 -23.46 -12.23
C LEU A 181 -3.77 -24.92 -12.40
N ARG A 182 -4.95 -25.28 -11.87
CA ARG A 182 -5.55 -26.62 -12.04
C ARG A 182 -5.94 -26.91 -13.48
N GLU A 183 -6.47 -25.94 -14.21
CA GLU A 183 -6.77 -26.09 -15.65
C GLU A 183 -5.50 -26.28 -16.47
N ARG A 184 -4.45 -25.48 -16.23
CA ARG A 184 -3.16 -25.61 -16.93
C ARG A 184 -2.46 -26.95 -16.64
N ALA A 185 -2.59 -27.45 -15.42
CA ALA A 185 -2.09 -28.77 -15.02
C ALA A 185 -2.75 -29.94 -15.76
N LYS A 186 -3.89 -29.76 -16.42
CA LYS A 186 -4.47 -30.80 -17.31
C LYS A 186 -3.64 -31.01 -18.58
N THR A 187 -2.94 -29.97 -19.02
CA THR A 187 -2.15 -29.95 -20.26
C THR A 187 -0.64 -29.95 -20.02
N ASP A 188 -0.20 -29.68 -18.78
CA ASP A 188 1.20 -29.61 -18.36
C ASP A 188 1.47 -30.63 -17.23
N PRO A 189 2.13 -31.77 -17.54
CA PRO A 189 2.43 -32.82 -16.57
C PRO A 189 3.37 -32.37 -15.43
N ASP A 190 4.32 -31.48 -15.72
CA ASP A 190 5.31 -31.01 -14.74
C ASP A 190 4.65 -30.05 -13.73
N LEU A 191 3.74 -29.20 -14.22
CA LEU A 191 2.91 -28.34 -13.39
C LEU A 191 1.97 -29.17 -12.51
N LYS A 192 1.38 -30.24 -13.04
CA LYS A 192 0.51 -31.15 -12.28
C LYS A 192 1.26 -31.77 -11.10
N GLN A 193 2.44 -32.33 -11.34
CA GLN A 193 3.26 -32.93 -10.28
C GLN A 193 3.64 -31.89 -9.21
N THR A 194 4.03 -30.69 -9.65
CA THR A 194 4.39 -29.59 -8.73
C THR A 194 3.23 -29.18 -7.82
N LEU A 195 1.99 -29.23 -8.31
CA LEU A 195 0.79 -28.90 -7.52
C LEU A 195 0.38 -30.05 -6.59
N MET A 196 0.59 -31.30 -6.99
CA MET A 196 0.39 -32.49 -6.14
C MET A 196 1.40 -32.53 -4.98
N ASP A 197 2.69 -32.29 -5.25
CA ASP A 197 3.75 -32.27 -4.23
C ASP A 197 3.51 -31.18 -3.16
N LYS A 198 2.76 -30.12 -3.53
CA LYS A 198 2.38 -29.01 -2.65
C LYS A 198 1.02 -29.20 -1.96
N GLY A 199 0.30 -30.30 -2.21
CA GLY A 199 -1.01 -30.58 -1.63
C GLY A 199 -2.13 -29.64 -2.13
N LEU A 200 -1.98 -29.08 -3.33
CA LEU A 200 -2.94 -28.13 -3.93
C LEU A 200 -3.88 -28.80 -4.95
N LEU A 201 -3.60 -30.06 -5.29
CA LEU A 201 -4.39 -30.97 -6.11
C LEU A 201 -4.49 -32.32 -5.40
N ASP A 202 -5.69 -32.89 -5.38
CA ASP A 202 -5.91 -34.28 -4.96
C ASP A 202 -5.45 -35.24 -6.08
N GLU A 203 -5.08 -36.49 -5.71
CA GLU A 203 -4.64 -37.54 -6.64
C GLU A 203 -5.63 -37.87 -7.77
#